data_AF-A0AAJ1GAD2-F1
#
_entry.id   AF-A0AAJ1GAD2-F1
#
_cell.length_a   1.000
_cell.length_b   1.000
_cell.length_c   1.000
_cell.angle_alpha   90.00
_cell.angle_beta   90.00
_cell.angle_gamma   90.00
#
_symmetry.space_group_name_H-M   'P 1'
#
loop_
_entity.id
_entity.type
_entity.pdbx_description
1 polymer ?
#
loop_
_entity_poly.entity_id
_entity_poly.type
_entity_poly.pdbx_seq_one_letter_code
_entity_poly.pdbx_strand_id
1 'polypeptide(L)'
;MAYQRRKRRFDRKKVVLVERTICILILLALLALAGRWIAGQLSKEDSQTKKQTKTQTDNTAQKEDKTEAENTQTPVYDFVCSDGTLSAEFQQTLSDRAKEDKKVQKILADSRNYPVSMLELLAKNAETTDFVADYPEKKDEAPAESIGEVKEGEIPLLIQWDERWGYIHYGDGIIANSGCGPTALAMVVAGLTGDNSITPYKIASYAGANGYYVAGSGSSWSLMTEAALNFGVAGTEIALSESSVTEELNAGHPIICSMKQGDFTTDGHFIVLTGMADGKIQVHDPNSKERSSRTWDYATLEPQIENLWSFTKL
;
A
#
# COMPACT_ATOMS: atom_id res chain seq x y z
N MET A 1 57.59 10.50 -13.95
CA MET A 1 56.26 9.88 -13.80
C MET A 1 55.42 10.45 -12.64
N ALA A 2 55.86 10.39 -11.37
CA ALA A 2 54.99 10.71 -10.21
C ALA A 2 54.49 12.17 -10.12
N TYR A 3 55.32 13.16 -10.43
CA TYR A 3 54.99 14.59 -10.34
C TYR A 3 53.76 14.98 -11.20
N GLN A 4 53.73 14.54 -12.47
CA GLN A 4 52.59 14.83 -13.36
C GLN A 4 51.28 14.18 -12.88
N ARG A 5 51.34 13.00 -12.22
CA ARG A 5 50.14 12.35 -11.64
C ARG A 5 49.59 13.14 -10.44
N ARG A 6 50.45 13.72 -9.60
CA ARG A 6 50.02 14.62 -8.50
C ARG A 6 49.38 15.91 -9.04
N LYS A 7 50.00 16.56 -10.03
CA LYS A 7 49.45 17.79 -10.63
C LYS A 7 48.04 17.56 -11.22
N ARG A 8 47.85 16.54 -12.07
CA ARG A 8 46.53 16.18 -12.62
C ARG A 8 45.47 15.85 -11.56
N ARG A 9 45.84 15.22 -10.43
CA ARG A 9 44.92 14.97 -9.30
C ARG A 9 44.53 16.25 -8.56
N PHE A 10 45.43 17.21 -8.44
CA PHE A 10 45.17 18.50 -7.80
C PHE A 10 44.27 19.38 -8.68
N ASP A 11 44.56 19.44 -9.98
CA ASP A 11 43.79 20.20 -10.96
C ASP A 11 42.36 19.64 -11.08
N ARG A 12 42.18 18.31 -11.16
CA ARG A 12 40.84 17.68 -11.10
C ARG A 12 40.06 18.03 -9.82
N LYS A 13 40.71 18.07 -8.65
CA LYS A 13 40.04 18.45 -7.40
C LYS A 13 39.57 19.92 -7.41
N LYS A 14 40.32 20.82 -8.05
CA LYS A 14 39.90 22.21 -8.24
C LYS A 14 38.72 22.34 -9.19
N VAL A 15 38.72 21.61 -10.31
CA VAL A 15 37.59 21.60 -11.26
C VAL A 15 36.31 21.10 -10.59
N VAL A 16 36.35 19.94 -9.92
CA VAL A 16 35.18 19.37 -9.21
C VAL A 16 34.68 20.29 -8.08
N LEU A 17 35.58 21.01 -7.41
CA LEU A 17 35.18 21.99 -6.40
C LEU A 17 34.44 23.17 -7.04
N VAL A 18 34.96 23.73 -8.14
CA VAL A 18 34.34 24.84 -8.88
C VAL A 18 32.98 24.45 -9.46
N GLU A 19 32.87 23.27 -10.08
CA GLU A 19 31.60 22.73 -10.59
C GLU A 19 30.55 22.61 -9.47
N ARG A 20 30.93 22.06 -8.31
CA ARG A 20 30.02 21.98 -7.15
C ARG A 20 29.55 23.34 -6.66
N THR A 21 30.43 24.34 -6.57
CA THR A 21 30.03 25.70 -6.17
C THR A 21 29.08 26.33 -7.19
N ILE A 22 29.30 26.12 -8.49
CA ILE A 22 28.41 26.62 -9.56
C ILE A 22 27.03 25.96 -9.47
N CYS A 23 26.95 24.63 -9.29
CA CYS A 23 25.67 23.94 -9.12
C CYS A 23 24.88 24.44 -7.89
N ILE A 24 25.56 24.69 -6.76
CA ILE A 24 24.91 25.24 -5.56
C ILE A 24 24.37 26.66 -5.82
N LEU A 25 25.13 27.51 -6.50
CA LEU A 25 24.67 28.87 -6.84
C LEU A 25 23.47 28.86 -7.82
N ILE A 26 23.44 27.93 -8.78
CA ILE A 26 22.30 27.74 -9.69
C ILE A 26 21.05 27.27 -8.91
N LEU A 27 21.20 26.29 -8.01
CA LEU A 27 20.10 25.80 -7.15
C LEU A 27 19.52 26.93 -6.28
N LEU A 28 20.37 27.74 -5.64
CA LEU A 28 19.93 28.88 -4.84
C LEU A 28 19.21 29.95 -5.68
N ALA A 29 19.67 30.20 -6.92
CA ALA A 29 18.99 31.11 -7.84
C ALA A 29 17.61 30.58 -8.27
N LEU A 30 17.49 29.28 -8.56
CA LEU A 30 16.21 28.64 -8.91
C LEU A 30 15.21 28.68 -7.74
N LEU A 31 15.66 28.40 -6.50
CA LEU A 31 14.83 28.52 -5.30
C LEU A 31 14.35 29.95 -5.06
N ALA A 32 15.21 30.95 -5.27
CA ALA A 32 14.83 32.37 -5.16
C ALA A 32 13.81 32.80 -6.23
N LEU A 33 13.89 32.25 -7.45
CA LEU A 33 12.91 32.47 -8.51
C LEU A 33 11.57 31.80 -8.21
N ALA A 34 11.58 30.55 -7.72
CA ALA A 34 10.38 29.83 -7.30
C ALA A 34 9.65 30.55 -6.16
N GLY A 35 10.38 31.00 -5.12
CA GLY A 35 9.80 31.78 -4.01
C GLY A 35 9.16 33.10 -4.47
N ARG A 36 9.76 33.79 -5.45
CA ARG A 36 9.16 34.99 -6.07
C ARG A 36 7.91 34.68 -6.88
N TRP A 37 7.85 33.54 -7.55
CA TRP A 37 6.67 33.10 -8.30
C TRP A 37 5.50 32.75 -7.37
N ILE A 38 5.77 32.03 -6.27
CA ILE A 38 4.78 31.68 -5.23
C ILE A 38 4.23 32.95 -4.55
N ALA A 39 5.09 33.90 -4.17
CA ALA A 39 4.65 35.19 -3.62
C ALA A 39 3.79 36.00 -4.62
N GLY A 40 4.05 35.85 -5.92
CA GLY A 40 3.26 36.45 -6.99
C GLY A 40 1.88 35.80 -7.22
N GLN A 41 1.67 34.55 -6.79
CA GLN A 41 0.36 33.89 -6.81
C GLN A 41 -0.49 34.31 -5.62
N LEU A 42 0.06 34.26 -4.40
CA LEU A 42 -0.64 34.64 -3.16
C LEU A 42 -1.18 36.09 -3.22
N SER A 43 -0.43 37.01 -3.83
CA SER A 43 -0.86 38.41 -4.04
C SER A 43 -2.06 38.57 -5.01
N LYS A 44 -2.32 37.58 -5.89
CA LYS A 44 -3.43 37.59 -6.84
C LYS A 44 -4.73 37.05 -6.26
N GLU A 45 -4.68 36.01 -5.44
CA GLU A 45 -5.87 35.45 -4.79
C GLU A 45 -6.51 36.47 -3.83
N ASP A 46 -5.69 37.17 -3.04
CA ASP A 46 -6.12 38.21 -2.09
C ASP A 46 -6.83 39.40 -2.79
N SER A 47 -6.59 39.58 -4.09
CA SER A 47 -7.26 40.60 -4.92
C SER A 47 -8.58 40.13 -5.54
N GLN A 48 -8.85 38.81 -5.62
CA GLN A 48 -10.10 38.27 -6.16
C GLN A 48 -11.18 38.15 -5.08
N THR A 49 -10.82 37.75 -3.86
CA THR A 49 -11.74 37.57 -2.71
C THR A 49 -12.47 38.88 -2.31
N LYS A 50 -11.93 40.05 -2.68
CA LYS A 50 -12.50 41.38 -2.35
C LYS A 50 -13.54 41.93 -3.33
N LYS A 51 -13.96 41.18 -4.38
CA LYS A 51 -14.79 41.74 -5.47
C LYS A 51 -16.22 41.20 -5.64
N GLN A 52 -16.69 40.29 -4.77
CA GLN A 52 -18.09 39.84 -4.76
C GLN A 52 -18.77 40.04 -3.39
N THR A 53 -19.02 41.31 -3.03
CA THR A 53 -19.93 41.66 -1.91
C THR A 53 -20.64 43.00 -2.16
N LYS A 54 -21.74 42.94 -2.95
CA LYS A 54 -22.82 43.92 -3.22
C LYS A 54 -23.51 43.42 -4.52
N THR A 55 -24.81 43.24 -4.70
CA THR A 55 -26.07 43.76 -4.09
C THR A 55 -27.16 42.66 -4.36
N GLN A 56 -28.40 42.62 -3.88
CA GLN A 56 -29.31 43.58 -3.21
C GLN A 56 -30.39 42.83 -2.37
N THR A 57 -31.21 43.55 -1.62
CA THR A 57 -32.24 43.05 -0.68
C THR A 57 -33.65 42.82 -1.29
N ASP A 58 -34.39 41.94 -0.63
CA ASP A 58 -35.85 41.83 -0.45
C ASP A 58 -36.82 41.61 -1.64
N ASN A 59 -37.56 40.49 -1.57
CA ASN A 59 -39.01 40.58 -1.30
C ASN A 59 -39.64 39.28 -0.74
N THR A 60 -40.59 39.50 0.16
CA THR A 60 -41.36 38.61 1.05
C THR A 60 -42.17 37.47 0.38
N ALA A 61 -42.18 36.26 0.99
CA ALA A 61 -43.37 35.62 1.59
C ALA A 61 -43.30 34.07 1.79
N GLN A 62 -43.46 33.64 3.05
CA GLN A 62 -44.03 32.36 3.54
C GLN A 62 -43.89 31.05 2.73
N LYS A 63 -43.16 30.09 3.32
CA LYS A 63 -43.81 28.94 3.99
C LYS A 63 -42.89 28.29 5.01
N GLU A 64 -43.45 27.91 6.16
CA GLU A 64 -42.76 27.11 7.16
C GLU A 64 -42.75 25.64 6.71
N ASP A 65 -41.57 25.03 6.66
CA ASP A 65 -41.41 23.59 6.86
C ASP A 65 -40.14 23.33 7.68
N LYS A 66 -40.15 22.30 8.51
CA LYS A 66 -39.10 22.05 9.50
C LYS A 66 -37.96 21.25 8.89
N THR A 67 -36.88 21.94 8.55
CA THR A 67 -35.57 21.29 8.37
C THR A 67 -34.65 21.76 9.48
N GLU A 68 -34.21 20.84 10.35
CA GLU A 68 -33.14 21.13 11.30
C GLU A 68 -31.86 21.40 10.51
N ALA A 69 -31.40 22.64 10.53
CA ALA A 69 -30.13 23.03 9.92
C ALA A 69 -29.00 22.48 10.80
N GLU A 70 -28.51 21.29 10.47
CA GLU A 70 -27.37 20.67 11.14
C GLU A 70 -26.13 21.57 10.96
N ASN A 71 -25.68 22.14 12.08
CA ASN A 71 -24.54 23.03 12.13
C ASN A 71 -23.29 22.28 11.65
N THR A 72 -22.80 22.62 10.46
CA THR A 72 -21.73 21.89 9.75
C THR A 72 -20.34 22.25 10.29
N GLN A 73 -20.20 22.16 11.61
CA GLN A 73 -18.92 22.13 12.29
C GLN A 73 -18.34 20.73 12.07
N THR A 74 -17.24 20.61 11.31
CA THR A 74 -16.52 19.33 11.19
C THR A 74 -16.23 18.79 12.60
N PRO A 75 -16.58 17.54 12.93
CA PRO A 75 -16.29 16.98 14.24
C PRO A 75 -14.79 17.03 14.52
N VAL A 76 -14.41 17.54 15.69
CA VAL A 76 -13.01 17.58 16.12
C VAL A 76 -12.73 16.28 16.89
N TYR A 77 -12.00 15.38 16.27
CA TYR A 77 -11.56 14.13 16.89
C TYR A 77 -10.26 14.34 17.68
N ASP A 78 -10.07 13.62 18.78
CA ASP A 78 -8.84 13.72 19.60
C ASP A 78 -7.70 12.83 19.10
N PHE A 79 -8.00 11.84 18.23
CA PHE A 79 -7.07 10.89 17.62
C PHE A 79 -6.17 10.15 18.63
N VAL A 80 -6.66 9.98 19.85
CA VAL A 80 -5.99 9.20 20.90
C VAL A 80 -6.31 7.72 20.65
N CYS A 81 -5.30 6.95 20.28
CA CYS A 81 -5.40 5.51 20.02
C CYS A 81 -5.14 4.72 21.31
N SER A 82 -5.43 3.42 21.30
CA SER A 82 -5.19 2.52 22.45
C SER A 82 -3.71 2.42 22.89
N ASP A 83 -2.78 2.66 21.96
CA ASP A 83 -1.33 2.50 22.10
C ASP A 83 -0.52 3.76 21.77
N GLY A 84 -1.16 4.89 21.43
CA GLY A 84 -0.46 6.11 21.06
C GLY A 84 -1.33 7.22 20.47
N THR A 85 -0.75 8.00 19.56
CA THR A 85 -1.44 9.09 18.86
C THR A 85 -1.10 9.02 17.38
N LEU A 86 -2.12 9.13 16.53
CA LEU A 86 -1.97 9.06 15.08
C LEU A 86 -1.17 10.26 14.52
N SER A 87 -0.40 10.07 13.45
CA SER A 87 0.37 11.17 12.82
C SER A 87 -0.56 12.23 12.20
N ALA A 88 -0.13 13.49 12.20
CA ALA A 88 -0.94 14.61 11.67
C ALA A 88 -1.35 14.43 10.18
N GLU A 89 -0.55 13.68 9.41
CA GLU A 89 -0.85 13.30 8.03
C GLU A 89 -2.10 12.40 7.98
N PHE A 90 -2.09 11.28 8.70
CA PHE A 90 -3.23 10.35 8.72
C PHE A 90 -4.45 10.95 9.43
N GLN A 91 -4.26 11.83 10.44
CA GLN A 91 -5.36 12.60 11.04
C GLN A 91 -6.11 13.43 9.99
N GLN A 92 -5.40 14.11 9.09
CA GLN A 92 -6.02 14.88 8.02
C GLN A 92 -6.76 13.97 7.03
N THR A 93 -6.11 12.90 6.54
CA THR A 93 -6.72 11.92 5.62
C THR A 93 -8.02 11.33 6.17
N LEU A 94 -8.02 10.91 7.45
CA LEU A 94 -9.21 10.35 8.08
C LEU A 94 -10.28 11.42 8.38
N SER A 95 -9.88 12.63 8.77
CA SER A 95 -10.82 13.77 8.94
C SER A 95 -11.56 14.11 7.65
N ASP A 96 -10.86 14.07 6.51
CA ASP A 96 -11.46 14.33 5.21
C ASP A 96 -12.43 13.22 4.80
N ARG A 97 -12.04 11.95 4.95
CA ARG A 97 -12.93 10.80 4.70
C ARG A 97 -14.16 10.79 5.62
N ALA A 98 -14.01 11.17 6.88
CA ALA A 98 -15.09 11.26 7.84
C ALA A 98 -16.15 12.33 7.50
N LYS A 99 -15.92 13.21 6.52
CA LYS A 99 -16.97 14.15 6.04
C LYS A 99 -18.09 13.42 5.31
N GLU A 100 -17.77 12.28 4.67
CA GLU A 100 -18.69 11.56 3.78
C GLU A 100 -18.97 10.12 4.28
N ASP A 101 -18.02 9.50 4.99
CA ASP A 101 -18.10 8.13 5.47
C ASP A 101 -18.52 8.04 6.97
N LYS A 102 -19.76 7.62 7.20
CA LYS A 102 -20.32 7.43 8.55
C LYS A 102 -19.69 6.28 9.35
N LYS A 103 -19.02 5.31 8.72
CA LYS A 103 -18.24 4.29 9.45
C LYS A 103 -16.94 4.91 9.95
N VAL A 104 -16.23 5.66 9.12
CA VAL A 104 -15.03 6.41 9.53
C VAL A 104 -15.35 7.41 10.65
N GLN A 105 -16.47 8.13 10.59
CA GLN A 105 -16.93 9.00 11.69
C GLN A 105 -17.00 8.27 13.04
N LYS A 106 -17.58 7.06 13.07
CA LYS A 106 -17.69 6.24 14.28
C LYS A 106 -16.33 5.74 14.76
N ILE A 107 -15.51 5.19 13.84
CA ILE A 107 -14.15 4.73 14.15
C ILE A 107 -13.33 5.86 14.81
N LEU A 108 -13.44 7.09 14.31
CA LEU A 108 -12.71 8.23 14.87
C LEU A 108 -13.29 8.74 16.20
N ALA A 109 -14.62 8.72 16.37
CA ALA A 109 -15.28 9.05 17.63
C ALA A 109 -14.85 8.09 18.76
N ASP A 110 -14.67 6.80 18.42
CA ASP A 110 -14.25 5.73 19.34
C ASP A 110 -12.75 5.35 19.17
N SER A 111 -11.92 6.27 18.66
CA SER A 111 -10.51 6.00 18.24
C SER A 111 -9.64 5.32 19.32
N ARG A 112 -9.96 5.53 20.61
CA ARG A 112 -9.30 4.91 21.76
C ARG A 112 -9.42 3.38 21.83
N ASN A 113 -10.36 2.78 21.11
CA ASN A 113 -10.54 1.33 21.03
C ASN A 113 -9.68 0.68 19.92
N TYR A 114 -8.95 1.47 19.14
CA TYR A 114 -8.13 1.03 18.01
C TYR A 114 -6.65 1.34 18.26
N PRO A 115 -5.71 0.46 17.88
CA PRO A 115 -4.30 0.82 17.86
C PRO A 115 -4.00 1.75 16.67
N VAL A 116 -2.92 2.53 16.77
CA VAL A 116 -2.46 3.45 15.71
C VAL A 116 -2.38 2.73 14.37
N SER A 117 -1.84 1.51 14.34
CA SER A 117 -1.68 0.69 13.14
C SER A 117 -2.98 0.39 12.39
N MET A 118 -4.12 0.28 13.08
CA MET A 118 -5.44 0.08 12.44
C MET A 118 -5.97 1.36 11.81
N LEU A 119 -5.72 2.52 12.43
CA LEU A 119 -6.09 3.82 11.84
C LEU A 119 -5.15 4.21 10.70
N GLU A 120 -3.86 3.83 10.75
CA GLU A 120 -2.97 3.95 9.60
C GLU A 120 -3.39 3.06 8.43
N LEU A 121 -3.75 1.80 8.70
CA LEU A 121 -4.28 0.88 7.68
C LEU A 121 -5.52 1.47 7.02
N LEU A 122 -6.45 2.00 7.81
CA LEU A 122 -7.63 2.71 7.32
C LEU A 122 -7.25 3.89 6.43
N ALA A 123 -6.33 4.75 6.89
CA ALA A 123 -5.91 5.94 6.16
C ALA A 123 -5.24 5.61 4.81
N LYS A 124 -4.41 4.56 4.79
CA LYS A 124 -3.70 4.05 3.61
C LYS A 124 -4.60 3.29 2.64
N ASN A 125 -5.66 2.64 3.12
CA ASN A 125 -6.52 1.79 2.31
C ASN A 125 -8.00 1.89 2.71
N ALA A 126 -8.80 2.57 1.89
CA ALA A 126 -10.24 2.74 2.11
C ALA A 126 -11.05 1.44 2.01
N GLU A 127 -10.55 0.41 1.33
CA GLU A 127 -11.23 -0.90 1.26
C GLU A 127 -11.31 -1.60 2.63
N THR A 128 -10.43 -1.23 3.57
CA THR A 128 -10.36 -1.82 4.91
C THR A 128 -11.40 -1.29 5.90
N THR A 129 -12.27 -0.36 5.49
CA THR A 129 -13.19 0.36 6.41
C THR A 129 -14.05 -0.57 7.27
N ASP A 130 -14.54 -1.66 6.70
CA ASP A 130 -15.37 -2.64 7.41
C ASP A 130 -14.53 -3.51 8.36
N PHE A 131 -13.40 -4.03 7.87
CA PHE A 131 -12.41 -4.75 8.70
C PHE A 131 -11.90 -3.92 9.88
N VAL A 132 -11.69 -2.61 9.68
CA VAL A 132 -11.27 -1.70 10.75
C VAL A 132 -12.43 -1.46 11.71
N ALA A 133 -13.65 -1.20 11.23
CA ALA A 133 -14.82 -0.97 12.09
C ALA A 133 -15.07 -2.14 13.07
N ASP A 134 -14.94 -3.37 12.59
CA ASP A 134 -15.29 -4.58 13.34
C ASP A 134 -14.14 -5.05 14.28
N TYR A 135 -12.97 -4.39 14.25
CA TYR A 135 -11.80 -4.71 15.07
C TYR A 135 -12.09 -4.86 16.59
N PRO A 136 -12.82 -3.96 17.27
CA PRO A 136 -12.98 -4.05 18.72
C PRO A 136 -13.79 -5.29 19.16
N GLU A 137 -14.61 -5.83 18.25
CA GLU A 137 -15.46 -7.00 18.49
C GLU A 137 -14.76 -8.29 18.05
N LYS A 138 -14.07 -8.29 16.89
CA LYS A 138 -13.54 -9.52 16.25
C LYS A 138 -12.04 -9.80 16.47
N LYS A 139 -11.25 -8.86 17.00
CA LYS A 139 -9.78 -9.02 17.11
C LYS A 139 -9.30 -10.25 17.90
N ASP A 140 -10.15 -10.80 18.79
CA ASP A 140 -9.83 -11.96 19.63
C ASP A 140 -10.44 -13.28 19.08
N GLU A 141 -11.07 -13.25 17.90
CA GLU A 141 -11.60 -14.46 17.26
C GLU A 141 -10.47 -15.38 16.75
N ALA A 142 -10.74 -16.69 16.76
CA ALA A 142 -9.81 -17.67 16.21
C ALA A 142 -9.80 -17.60 14.68
N PRO A 143 -8.63 -17.72 14.02
CA PRO A 143 -8.55 -17.68 12.57
C PRO A 143 -9.26 -18.87 11.92
N ALA A 144 -9.69 -18.69 10.68
CA ALA A 144 -10.25 -19.76 9.88
C ALA A 144 -9.18 -20.79 9.52
N GLU A 145 -9.56 -22.06 9.63
CA GLU A 145 -8.73 -23.22 9.26
C GLU A 145 -8.74 -23.54 7.75
N SER A 146 -9.58 -22.85 6.97
CA SER A 146 -9.72 -23.01 5.53
C SER A 146 -10.05 -21.68 4.83
N ILE A 147 -9.62 -21.54 3.58
CA ILE A 147 -9.95 -20.39 2.73
C ILE A 147 -11.31 -20.50 2.02
N GLY A 148 -11.99 -21.66 2.10
CA GLY A 148 -13.28 -21.91 1.46
C GLY A 148 -13.18 -22.90 0.29
N GLU A 149 -14.00 -22.73 -0.74
CA GLU A 149 -13.91 -23.53 -1.97
C GLU A 149 -12.66 -23.16 -2.77
N VAL A 150 -11.96 -24.17 -3.30
CA VAL A 150 -10.76 -24.01 -4.13
C VAL A 150 -10.84 -24.99 -5.29
N LYS A 151 -10.39 -24.56 -6.47
CA LYS A 151 -10.25 -25.41 -7.65
C LYS A 151 -8.80 -25.45 -8.08
N GLU A 152 -8.22 -26.64 -8.15
CA GLU A 152 -6.86 -26.85 -8.65
C GLU A 152 -6.72 -26.30 -10.08
N GLY A 153 -5.66 -25.52 -10.31
CA GLY A 153 -5.41 -24.77 -11.54
C GLY A 153 -6.01 -23.36 -11.57
N GLU A 154 -6.84 -22.97 -10.60
CA GLU A 154 -7.36 -21.60 -10.47
C GLU A 154 -6.79 -20.95 -9.20
N ILE A 155 -5.98 -19.89 -9.37
CA ILE A 155 -5.39 -19.16 -8.25
C ILE A 155 -6.48 -18.32 -7.58
N PRO A 156 -6.85 -18.56 -6.30
CA PRO A 156 -7.88 -17.78 -5.63
C PRO A 156 -7.34 -16.39 -5.23
N LEU A 157 -8.17 -15.35 -5.36
CA LEU A 157 -7.89 -14.06 -4.73
C LEU A 157 -8.13 -14.16 -3.21
N LEU A 158 -7.06 -14.02 -2.43
CA LEU A 158 -7.12 -13.89 -0.98
C LEU A 158 -6.73 -12.48 -0.57
N ILE A 159 -7.34 -11.96 0.49
CA ILE A 159 -7.13 -10.60 0.98
C ILE A 159 -6.52 -10.66 2.38
N GLN A 160 -5.42 -9.96 2.62
CA GLN A 160 -4.68 -10.01 3.89
C GLN A 160 -5.48 -9.40 5.05
N TRP A 161 -6.37 -8.44 4.76
CA TRP A 161 -7.31 -7.82 5.69
C TRP A 161 -8.70 -8.49 5.68
N ASP A 162 -8.81 -9.74 5.24
CA ASP A 162 -10.02 -10.55 5.45
C ASP A 162 -10.14 -10.94 6.93
N GLU A 163 -11.30 -10.73 7.54
CA GLU A 163 -11.54 -10.92 8.98
C GLU A 163 -11.19 -12.33 9.48
N ARG A 164 -11.25 -13.33 8.60
CA ARG A 164 -10.91 -14.73 8.88
C ARG A 164 -9.47 -14.94 9.34
N TRP A 165 -8.57 -13.97 9.18
CA TRP A 165 -7.17 -14.04 9.61
C TRP A 165 -6.51 -12.68 9.83
N GLY A 166 -7.04 -11.58 9.28
CA GLY A 166 -6.37 -10.29 9.22
C GLY A 166 -5.99 -9.69 10.56
N TYR A 167 -6.75 -9.99 11.62
CA TYR A 167 -6.48 -9.54 12.99
C TYR A 167 -5.34 -10.30 13.69
N ILE A 168 -4.94 -11.46 13.18
CA ILE A 168 -3.94 -12.31 13.85
C ILE A 168 -2.55 -11.71 13.70
N HIS A 169 -1.77 -11.79 14.77
CA HIS A 169 -0.40 -11.31 14.81
C HIS A 169 0.51 -11.96 13.76
N TYR A 170 1.34 -11.13 13.11
CA TYR A 170 2.45 -11.57 12.29
C TYR A 170 3.64 -10.63 12.51
N GLY A 171 4.63 -11.13 13.27
CA GLY A 171 5.79 -10.34 13.68
C GLY A 171 5.45 -9.19 14.62
N ASP A 172 5.84 -7.96 14.26
CA ASP A 172 5.50 -6.73 15.00
C ASP A 172 4.09 -6.19 14.71
N GLY A 173 3.37 -6.78 13.75
CA GLY A 173 2.05 -6.34 13.30
C GLY A 173 1.01 -7.45 13.31
N ILE A 174 0.09 -7.36 12.36
CA ILE A 174 -0.99 -8.32 12.09
C ILE A 174 -1.01 -8.67 10.60
N ILE A 175 -1.67 -9.76 10.21
CA ILE A 175 -1.72 -10.20 8.80
C ILE A 175 -2.30 -9.09 7.90
N ALA A 176 -3.25 -8.28 8.39
CA ALA A 176 -3.82 -7.16 7.64
C ALA A 176 -2.82 -6.06 7.23
N ASN A 177 -1.72 -5.84 7.99
CA ASN A 177 -0.73 -4.81 7.67
C ASN A 177 0.65 -5.34 7.20
N SER A 178 1.01 -6.58 7.55
CA SER A 178 2.33 -7.18 7.26
C SER A 178 2.25 -8.51 6.48
N GLY A 179 1.04 -9.03 6.26
CA GLY A 179 0.79 -10.38 5.76
C GLY A 179 0.73 -10.54 4.23
N CYS A 180 1.22 -9.58 3.44
CA CYS A 180 1.19 -9.68 1.98
C CYS A 180 1.91 -10.93 1.44
N GLY A 181 3.11 -11.23 1.95
CA GLY A 181 3.88 -12.44 1.60
C GLY A 181 3.14 -13.75 1.90
N PRO A 182 2.70 -14.01 3.15
CA PRO A 182 1.93 -15.20 3.49
C PRO A 182 0.62 -15.32 2.72
N THR A 183 -0.06 -14.20 2.45
CA THR A 183 -1.31 -14.20 1.69
C THR A 183 -1.03 -14.56 0.22
N ALA A 184 -0.01 -13.97 -0.41
CA ALA A 184 0.41 -14.29 -1.78
C ALA A 184 0.80 -15.77 -1.93
N LEU A 185 1.61 -16.32 -1.01
CA LEU A 185 1.98 -17.73 -1.04
C LEU A 185 0.78 -18.65 -0.79
N ALA A 186 -0.19 -18.25 0.04
CA ALA A 186 -1.41 -19.03 0.27
C ALA A 186 -2.27 -19.14 -1.00
N MET A 187 -2.38 -18.05 -1.78
CA MET A 187 -3.05 -18.10 -3.09
C MET A 187 -2.38 -19.11 -4.02
N VAL A 188 -1.05 -19.02 -4.16
CA VAL A 188 -0.26 -19.88 -5.04
C VAL A 188 -0.36 -21.35 -4.63
N VAL A 189 -0.17 -21.66 -3.34
CA VAL A 189 -0.27 -23.04 -2.83
C VAL A 189 -1.67 -23.59 -3.07
N ALA A 190 -2.72 -22.88 -2.64
CA ALA A 190 -4.08 -23.39 -2.78
C ALA A 190 -4.46 -23.60 -4.25
N GLY A 191 -4.14 -22.63 -5.13
CA GLY A 191 -4.41 -22.73 -6.56
C GLY A 191 -3.66 -23.87 -7.26
N LEU A 192 -2.37 -24.08 -6.94
CA LEU A 192 -1.58 -25.16 -7.54
C LEU A 192 -1.87 -26.55 -6.97
N THR A 193 -2.28 -26.65 -5.70
CA THR A 193 -2.43 -27.95 -5.01
C THR A 193 -3.87 -28.42 -4.87
N GLY A 194 -4.83 -27.49 -4.87
CA GLY A 194 -6.22 -27.73 -4.44
C GLY A 194 -6.41 -27.72 -2.92
N ASP A 195 -5.35 -27.54 -2.11
CA ASP A 195 -5.42 -27.59 -0.65
C ASP A 195 -6.01 -26.29 -0.08
N ASN A 196 -7.32 -26.32 0.18
CA ASN A 196 -8.05 -25.22 0.78
C ASN A 196 -7.78 -25.02 2.28
N SER A 197 -6.98 -25.87 2.92
CA SER A 197 -6.60 -25.71 4.32
C SER A 197 -5.45 -24.72 4.49
N ILE A 198 -4.71 -24.40 3.43
CA ILE A 198 -3.56 -23.48 3.46
C ILE A 198 -4.04 -22.03 3.47
N THR A 199 -4.28 -21.52 4.67
CA THR A 199 -4.69 -20.13 4.90
C THR A 199 -3.49 -19.18 5.03
N PRO A 200 -3.67 -17.86 4.80
CA PRO A 200 -2.65 -16.86 5.10
C PRO A 200 -2.13 -16.93 6.53
N TYR A 201 -3.01 -17.28 7.49
CA TYR A 201 -2.66 -17.52 8.88
C TYR A 201 -1.68 -18.69 9.08
N LYS A 202 -1.86 -19.83 8.40
CA LYS A 202 -0.95 -20.97 8.53
C LYS A 202 0.45 -20.64 7.99
N ILE A 203 0.53 -19.96 6.86
CA ILE A 203 1.81 -19.54 6.29
C ILE A 203 2.46 -18.45 7.16
N ALA A 204 1.71 -17.47 7.67
CA ALA A 204 2.23 -16.45 8.57
C ALA A 204 2.78 -17.07 9.88
N SER A 205 2.07 -18.04 10.45
CA SER A 205 2.49 -18.79 11.63
C SER A 205 3.77 -19.59 11.38
N TYR A 206 3.83 -20.31 10.26
CA TYR A 206 5.03 -21.03 9.85
C TYR A 206 6.22 -20.09 9.61
N ALA A 207 5.98 -18.96 8.93
CA ALA A 207 7.00 -17.98 8.61
C ALA A 207 7.59 -17.34 9.89
N GLY A 208 6.74 -16.96 10.85
CA GLY A 208 7.16 -16.46 12.15
C GLY A 208 7.95 -17.51 12.96
N ALA A 209 7.49 -18.76 12.98
CA ALA A 209 8.13 -19.84 13.74
C ALA A 209 9.50 -20.27 13.17
N ASN A 210 9.72 -20.12 11.87
CA ASN A 210 10.93 -20.60 11.17
C ASN A 210 11.86 -19.46 10.69
N GLY A 211 11.64 -18.22 11.15
CA GLY A 211 12.56 -17.09 10.87
C GLY A 211 12.44 -16.48 9.48
N TYR A 212 11.31 -16.68 8.79
CA TYR A 212 11.00 -16.06 7.50
C TYR A 212 10.34 -14.67 7.62
N TYR A 213 10.17 -14.14 8.83
CA TYR A 213 9.70 -12.79 9.09
C TYR A 213 10.86 -11.81 9.36
N VAL A 214 10.75 -10.58 8.84
CA VAL A 214 11.73 -9.49 8.98
C VAL A 214 11.03 -8.27 9.58
N ALA A 215 11.49 -7.84 10.76
CA ALA A 215 10.92 -6.70 11.50
C ALA A 215 10.90 -5.41 10.65
N GLY A 216 9.75 -4.72 10.63
CA GLY A 216 9.53 -3.54 9.79
C GLY A 216 9.57 -3.77 8.27
N SER A 217 9.61 -5.02 7.77
CA SER A 217 9.59 -5.32 6.32
C SER A 217 8.64 -6.46 5.93
N GLY A 218 8.09 -7.21 6.90
CA GLY A 218 7.17 -8.31 6.62
C GLY A 218 7.92 -9.61 6.36
N SER A 219 7.96 -10.09 5.12
CA SER A 219 8.46 -11.45 4.81
C SER A 219 9.79 -11.45 4.07
N SER A 220 10.70 -12.33 4.50
CA SER A 220 11.92 -12.67 3.79
C SER A 220 11.62 -13.27 2.43
N TRP A 221 12.44 -12.97 1.43
CA TRP A 221 12.38 -13.62 0.11
C TRP A 221 12.56 -15.14 0.17
N SER A 222 13.24 -15.67 1.19
CA SER A 222 13.36 -17.11 1.40
C SER A 222 12.03 -17.81 1.77
N LEU A 223 10.97 -17.05 2.10
CA LEU A 223 9.59 -17.55 2.16
C LEU A 223 9.14 -18.09 0.80
N MET A 224 9.56 -17.43 -0.29
CA MET A 224 9.15 -17.74 -1.66
C MET A 224 9.91 -18.92 -2.27
N THR A 225 10.98 -19.40 -1.61
CA THR A 225 11.84 -20.48 -2.13
C THR A 225 11.91 -21.65 -1.16
N GLU A 226 12.52 -21.48 0.01
CA GLU A 226 12.76 -22.55 0.99
C GLU A 226 11.48 -22.97 1.71
N ALA A 227 10.70 -22.00 2.21
CA ALA A 227 9.51 -22.29 2.98
C ALA A 227 8.42 -22.91 2.09
N ALA A 228 8.26 -22.41 0.87
CA ALA A 228 7.33 -22.89 -0.15
C ALA A 228 7.33 -24.42 -0.34
N LEU A 229 8.51 -25.05 -0.29
CA LEU A 229 8.67 -26.52 -0.41
C LEU A 229 7.89 -27.30 0.64
N ASN A 230 7.70 -26.74 1.84
CA ASN A 230 6.95 -27.35 2.94
C ASN A 230 5.43 -27.34 2.70
N PHE A 231 4.97 -26.59 1.70
CA PHE A 231 3.58 -26.47 1.27
C PHE A 231 3.31 -27.13 -0.10
N GLY A 232 4.21 -27.99 -0.57
CA GLY A 232 4.00 -28.78 -1.79
C GLY A 232 4.20 -28.01 -3.10
N VAL A 233 4.86 -26.85 -3.07
CA VAL A 233 5.18 -26.05 -4.26
C VAL A 233 6.65 -25.62 -4.26
N ALA A 234 7.26 -25.48 -5.44
CA ALA A 234 8.60 -24.95 -5.61
C ALA A 234 8.55 -23.57 -6.28
N GLY A 235 9.01 -22.53 -5.57
CA GLY A 235 9.24 -21.21 -6.14
C GLY A 235 10.68 -21.07 -6.63
N THR A 236 10.85 -20.65 -7.89
CA THR A 236 12.15 -20.46 -8.56
C THR A 236 12.27 -19.03 -9.03
N GLU A 237 13.38 -18.36 -8.70
CA GLU A 237 13.65 -16.99 -9.17
C GLU A 237 13.81 -16.98 -10.70
N ILE A 238 13.10 -16.09 -11.40
CA ILE A 238 13.15 -15.97 -12.86
C ILE A 238 13.69 -14.61 -13.30
N ALA A 239 14.13 -14.51 -14.55
CA ALA A 239 14.57 -13.23 -15.09
C ALA A 239 13.41 -12.23 -15.19
N LEU A 240 13.66 -10.98 -14.78
CA LEU A 240 12.75 -9.87 -15.02
C LEU A 240 12.78 -9.50 -16.51
N SER A 241 11.95 -10.19 -17.30
CA SER A 241 11.68 -9.88 -18.70
C SER A 241 10.26 -10.25 -19.09
N GLU A 242 9.69 -9.52 -20.05
CA GLU A 242 8.34 -9.76 -20.57
C GLU A 242 8.19 -11.20 -21.10
N SER A 243 9.22 -11.72 -21.77
CA SER A 243 9.25 -13.09 -22.27
C SER A 243 9.17 -14.12 -21.14
N SER A 244 9.97 -14.00 -20.09
CA SER A 244 10.01 -14.97 -18.99
C SER A 244 8.69 -14.96 -18.23
N VAL A 245 8.14 -13.78 -17.93
CA VAL A 245 6.83 -13.63 -17.29
C VAL A 245 5.72 -14.24 -18.16
N THR A 246 5.71 -13.95 -19.45
CA THR A 246 4.68 -14.43 -20.38
C THR A 246 4.78 -15.95 -20.63
N GLU A 247 5.99 -16.51 -20.69
CA GLU A 247 6.21 -17.95 -20.87
C GLU A 247 5.72 -18.76 -19.66
N GLU A 248 6.08 -18.35 -18.44
CA GLU A 248 5.64 -19.00 -17.19
C GLU A 248 4.12 -18.89 -16.99
N LEU A 249 3.53 -17.70 -17.18
CA LEU A 249 2.08 -17.52 -17.03
C LEU A 249 1.27 -18.31 -18.08
N ASN A 250 1.77 -18.44 -19.31
CA ASN A 250 1.13 -19.28 -20.33
C ASN A 250 1.32 -20.78 -20.09
N ALA A 251 2.34 -21.20 -19.33
CA ALA A 251 2.49 -22.57 -18.84
C ALA A 251 1.56 -22.89 -17.66
N GLY A 252 0.84 -21.89 -17.13
CA GLY A 252 0.00 -22.02 -15.93
C GLY A 252 0.77 -21.94 -14.62
N HIS A 253 2.01 -21.42 -14.64
CA HIS A 253 2.82 -21.23 -13.45
C HIS A 253 2.58 -19.80 -12.90
N PRO A 254 1.95 -19.62 -11.73
CA PRO A 254 1.77 -18.31 -11.14
C PRO A 254 3.10 -17.75 -10.64
N ILE A 255 3.23 -16.43 -10.66
CA ILE A 255 4.46 -15.73 -10.28
C ILE A 255 4.16 -14.85 -9.06
N ILE A 256 4.96 -14.94 -7.99
CA ILE A 256 4.93 -13.93 -6.92
C ILE A 256 5.99 -12.87 -7.25
N CYS A 257 5.61 -11.60 -7.18
CA CYS A 257 6.53 -10.46 -7.34
C CYS A 257 6.73 -9.74 -6.01
N SER A 258 7.98 -9.46 -5.66
CA SER A 258 8.36 -8.43 -4.69
C SER A 258 8.32 -7.08 -5.40
N MET A 259 7.47 -6.18 -4.93
CA MET A 259 7.24 -4.85 -5.49
C MET A 259 7.89 -3.79 -4.60
N LYS A 260 8.50 -2.77 -5.22
CA LYS A 260 8.88 -1.51 -4.55
C LYS A 260 7.82 -0.43 -4.81
N GLN A 261 8.06 0.78 -4.31
CA GLN A 261 7.19 1.93 -4.44
C GLN A 261 6.61 2.13 -5.87
N GLY A 262 5.29 2.29 -5.95
CA GLY A 262 4.54 2.50 -7.19
C GLY A 262 3.02 2.39 -6.99
N ASP A 263 2.31 1.82 -7.96
CA ASP A 263 0.83 1.68 -7.98
C ASP A 263 0.29 0.75 -6.88
N PHE A 264 1.13 -0.15 -6.36
CA PHE A 264 0.75 -1.20 -5.41
C PHE A 264 1.09 -0.86 -3.95
N THR A 265 2.09 -0.01 -3.72
CA THR A 265 2.64 0.27 -2.39
C THR A 265 3.45 1.57 -2.37
N THR A 266 3.55 2.19 -1.20
CA THR A 266 4.50 3.29 -0.94
C THR A 266 5.89 2.79 -0.57
N ASP A 267 6.01 1.53 -0.16
CA ASP A 267 7.20 0.92 0.44
C ASP A 267 7.57 -0.37 -0.31
N GLY A 268 7.48 -1.54 0.34
CA GLY A 268 7.55 -2.87 -0.26
C GLY A 268 6.18 -3.56 -0.27
N HIS A 269 5.97 -4.54 -1.14
CA HIS A 269 4.75 -5.37 -1.17
C HIS A 269 4.94 -6.69 -1.93
N PHE A 270 4.05 -7.67 -1.71
CA PHE A 270 4.00 -8.89 -2.53
C PHE A 270 2.65 -8.98 -3.26
N ILE A 271 2.71 -9.28 -4.56
CA ILE A 271 1.54 -9.56 -5.40
C ILE A 271 1.72 -10.88 -6.16
N VAL A 272 0.62 -11.46 -6.64
CA VAL A 272 0.64 -12.66 -7.49
C VAL A 272 0.22 -12.28 -8.91
N LEU A 273 0.99 -12.66 -9.91
CA LEU A 273 0.59 -12.70 -11.31
C LEU A 273 0.00 -14.08 -11.59
N THR A 274 -1.25 -14.15 -12.03
CA THR A 274 -2.03 -15.41 -12.03
C THR A 274 -2.29 -15.99 -13.42
N GLY A 275 -2.13 -15.20 -14.48
CA GLY A 275 -2.32 -15.65 -15.85
C GLY A 275 -2.24 -14.50 -16.87
N MET A 276 -2.49 -14.83 -18.13
CA MET A 276 -2.60 -13.87 -19.23
C MET A 276 -4.06 -13.79 -19.71
N ALA A 277 -4.57 -12.58 -19.89
CA ALA A 277 -5.88 -12.29 -20.47
C ALA A 277 -5.76 -11.14 -21.47
N ASP A 278 -6.19 -11.35 -22.72
CA ASP A 278 -6.18 -10.36 -23.81
C ASP A 278 -4.82 -9.65 -24.02
N GLY A 279 -3.72 -10.39 -23.83
CA GLY A 279 -2.34 -9.88 -23.95
C GLY A 279 -1.85 -9.08 -22.74
N LYS A 280 -2.63 -9.00 -21.66
CA LYS A 280 -2.29 -8.35 -20.39
C LYS A 280 -2.18 -9.38 -19.26
N ILE A 281 -1.51 -9.00 -18.18
CA ILE A 281 -1.28 -9.84 -17.00
C ILE A 281 -2.45 -9.70 -16.03
N GLN A 282 -2.99 -10.83 -15.56
CA GLN A 282 -3.92 -10.89 -14.44
C GLN A 282 -3.17 -10.83 -13.12
N VAL A 283 -3.64 -10.02 -12.17
CA VAL A 283 -2.97 -9.78 -10.89
C VAL A 283 -3.92 -10.07 -9.73
N HIS A 284 -3.41 -10.70 -8.68
CA HIS A 284 -4.03 -10.74 -7.36
C HIS A 284 -3.12 -10.02 -6.37
N ASP A 285 -3.61 -8.86 -5.94
CA ASP A 285 -3.01 -8.04 -4.90
C ASP A 285 -3.69 -8.36 -3.55
N PRO A 286 -2.96 -8.95 -2.58
CA PRO A 286 -3.53 -9.29 -1.28
C PRO A 286 -4.03 -8.09 -0.47
N ASN A 287 -3.69 -6.87 -0.84
CA ASN A 287 -4.12 -5.64 -0.18
C ASN A 287 -5.22 -4.87 -0.94
N SER A 288 -5.61 -5.26 -2.17
CA SER A 288 -6.65 -4.50 -2.91
C SER A 288 -7.48 -5.37 -3.86
N LYS A 289 -8.81 -5.30 -3.70
CA LYS A 289 -9.77 -5.92 -4.62
C LYS A 289 -9.86 -5.13 -5.92
N GLU A 290 -9.74 -3.80 -5.86
CA GLU A 290 -9.76 -2.94 -7.06
C GLU A 290 -8.56 -3.22 -7.99
N ARG A 291 -7.35 -3.31 -7.45
CA ARG A 291 -6.15 -3.63 -8.24
C ARG A 291 -6.16 -5.06 -8.77
N SER A 292 -6.87 -5.96 -8.09
CA SER A 292 -7.10 -7.35 -8.50
C SER A 292 -8.23 -7.53 -9.52
N SER A 293 -9.15 -6.57 -9.65
CA SER A 293 -10.26 -6.65 -10.62
C SER A 293 -9.89 -6.18 -12.04
N ARG A 294 -8.61 -5.90 -12.30
CA ARG A 294 -8.10 -5.38 -13.58
C ARG A 294 -6.86 -6.11 -14.05
N THR A 295 -6.66 -6.08 -15.36
CA THR A 295 -5.46 -6.60 -16.04
C THR A 295 -4.44 -5.50 -16.27
N TRP A 296 -3.15 -5.85 -16.24
CA TRP A 296 -2.03 -4.92 -16.26
C TRP A 296 -1.11 -5.14 -17.46
N ASP A 297 -0.55 -4.07 -18.01
CA ASP A 297 0.50 -4.16 -19.04
C ASP A 297 1.86 -4.46 -18.37
N TYR A 298 2.68 -5.33 -18.95
CA TYR A 298 4.01 -5.67 -18.39
C TYR A 298 4.87 -4.41 -18.18
N ALA A 299 4.86 -3.48 -19.13
CA ALA A 299 5.57 -2.20 -19.04
C ALA A 299 5.10 -1.28 -17.90
N THR A 300 3.92 -1.52 -17.32
CA THR A 300 3.47 -0.84 -16.09
C THR A 300 4.04 -1.53 -14.85
N LEU A 301 4.10 -2.87 -14.83
CA LEU A 301 4.58 -3.65 -13.68
C LEU A 301 6.12 -3.61 -13.54
N GLU A 302 6.86 -3.84 -14.64
CA GLU A 302 8.32 -4.00 -14.65
C GLU A 302 9.08 -2.90 -13.88
N PRO A 303 8.80 -1.59 -14.06
CA PRO A 303 9.52 -0.54 -13.37
C PRO A 303 9.42 -0.63 -11.83
N GLN A 304 8.42 -1.35 -11.32
CA GLN A 304 8.04 -1.48 -9.91
C GLN A 304 8.47 -2.82 -9.30
N ILE A 305 8.76 -3.84 -10.11
CA ILE A 305 9.24 -5.14 -9.63
C ILE A 305 10.68 -4.97 -9.11
N GLU A 306 10.98 -5.63 -7.99
CA GLU A 306 12.31 -5.76 -7.40
C GLU A 306 12.85 -7.18 -7.57
N ASN A 307 12.00 -8.20 -7.37
CA ASN A 307 12.31 -9.61 -7.65
C ASN A 307 11.02 -10.40 -7.94
N LEU A 308 11.12 -11.58 -8.55
CA LEU A 308 9.99 -12.42 -8.94
C LEU A 308 10.34 -13.91 -9.01
N TRP A 309 9.39 -14.75 -8.57
CA TRP A 309 9.53 -16.21 -8.52
C TRP A 309 8.35 -16.88 -9.22
N SER A 310 8.62 -17.78 -10.17
CA SER A 310 7.61 -18.67 -10.76
C SER A 310 7.41 -19.91 -9.87
N PHE A 311 6.17 -20.38 -9.75
CA PHE A 311 5.81 -21.50 -8.88
C PHE A 311 5.24 -22.69 -9.63
N THR A 312 5.66 -23.88 -9.22
CA THR A 312 5.16 -25.17 -9.72
C THR A 312 4.80 -26.11 -8.56
N LYS A 313 3.88 -27.04 -8.81
CA LYS A 313 3.54 -28.12 -7.86
C LYS A 313 4.66 -29.17 -7.80
N LEU A 314 4.94 -29.71 -6.62
CA LEU A 314 5.89 -30.81 -6.39
C LEU A 314 5.28 -32.21 -6.67
#